data_AF-A0A2W6UJP8-F1
#
_entry.id   AF-A0A2W6UJP8-F1
#
_cell.length_a   1.000
_cell.length_b   1.000
_cell.length_c   1.000
_cell.angle_alpha   90.00
_cell.angle_beta   90.00
_cell.angle_gamma   90.00
#
_symmetry.space_group_name_H-M   'P 1'
#
loop_
_entity.id
_entity.type
_entity.pdbx_description
1 polymer ?
#
loop_
_entity_poly.entity_id
_entity_poly.type
_entity_poly.pdbx_seq_one_letter_code
_entity_poly.pdbx_strand_id
1 'polypeptide(L)'
;FCQFIDRELYIINMMIDEYKLGTFYNHKTKRERKLLLHKKELQKLEKKLKDAGNTIIPLKLYINDKGKAKVLIALGRGKKLFDKRESIKDRENKRNLDRILKKS
;
A
#
# COMPACT_ATOMS: atom_id res chain seq x y z
N PHE A 1 3.61 -5.47 -2.14
CA PHE A 1 2.36 -5.77 -1.40
C PHE A 1 2.74 -6.17 0.03
N CYS A 2 1.78 -6.36 0.93
CA CYS A 2 2.10 -6.80 2.30
C CYS A 2 1.74 -8.27 2.48
N GLN A 3 2.58 -9.03 3.18
CA GLN A 3 2.43 -10.46 3.43
C GLN A 3 2.68 -10.77 4.90
N PHE A 4 1.92 -11.73 5.43
CA PHE A 4 2.16 -12.28 6.76
C PHE A 4 3.26 -13.35 6.71
N ILE A 5 4.25 -13.23 7.59
CA ILE A 5 5.30 -14.22 7.84
C ILE A 5 5.36 -14.38 9.37
N ASP A 6 5.19 -15.61 9.88
CA ASP A 6 5.25 -15.93 11.31
C ASP A 6 4.42 -14.99 12.22
N ARG A 7 3.17 -14.70 11.82
CA ARG A 7 2.21 -13.79 12.49
C ARG A 7 2.60 -12.30 12.49
N GLU A 8 3.61 -11.92 11.73
CA GLU A 8 4.04 -10.55 11.56
C GLU A 8 3.80 -10.10 10.12
N LEU A 9 3.55 -8.79 9.93
CA LEU A 9 3.25 -8.24 8.62
C LEU A 9 4.52 -7.59 8.02
N TYR A 10 4.89 -8.02 6.83
CA TYR A 10 6.03 -7.50 6.08
C TYR A 10 5.55 -6.82 4.81
N ILE A 11 6.23 -5.73 4.42
CA ILE A 11 6.15 -5.21 3.05
C ILE A 11 7.20 -5.91 2.21
N ILE A 12 6.73 -6.53 1.12
CA ILE A 12 7.55 -7.20 0.13
C ILE A 12 7.60 -6.34 -1.14
N ASN A 13 8.78 -6.37 -1.78
CA ASN A 13 9.08 -5.66 -3.02
C ASN A 13 8.93 -4.13 -2.89
N MET A 14 9.24 -3.58 -1.72
CA MET A 14 9.42 -2.14 -1.54
C MET A 14 10.85 -1.80 -1.95
N MET A 15 10.98 -1.06 -3.05
CA MET A 15 12.26 -0.53 -3.53
C MET A 15 12.55 0.78 -2.81
N ILE A 16 13.65 0.82 -2.06
CA ILE A 16 14.19 2.06 -1.49
C ILE A 16 15.60 2.19 -2.05
N ASP A 17 15.77 3.16 -2.94
CA ASP A 17 17.05 3.40 -3.58
C ASP A 17 18.13 3.72 -2.56
N GLU A 18 19.34 3.29 -2.89
CA GLU A 18 20.50 3.62 -2.08
C GLU A 18 20.78 5.11 -2.17
N TYR A 19 21.27 5.66 -1.06
CA TYR A 19 21.65 7.05 -1.04
C TYR A 19 22.97 7.22 -1.80
N LYS A 20 22.97 8.02 -2.86
CA LYS A 20 24.13 8.21 -3.75
C LYS A 20 25.37 8.75 -3.03
N LEU A 21 25.18 9.50 -1.94
CA LEU A 21 26.26 10.02 -1.10
C LEU A 21 26.51 9.13 0.14
N GLY A 22 25.93 7.92 0.15
CA GLY A 22 26.18 6.91 1.18
C GLY A 22 27.53 6.24 0.99
N THR A 23 28.06 5.66 2.07
CA THR A 23 29.27 4.84 2.05
C THR A 23 28.95 3.38 1.71
N PHE A 24 29.92 2.48 1.87
CA PHE A 24 29.82 1.05 1.54
C PHE A 24 28.74 0.28 2.33
N TYR A 25 28.26 0.83 3.45
CA TYR A 25 27.26 0.19 4.32
C TYR A 25 25.82 0.56 3.94
N ASN A 26 25.45 0.30 2.68
CA ASN A 26 24.09 0.55 2.18
C ASN A 26 23.12 -0.59 2.51
N HIS A 27 21.83 -0.27 2.57
CA HIS A 27 20.78 -1.28 2.70
C HIS A 27 20.49 -1.94 1.36
N LYS A 28 20.14 -3.23 1.38
CA LYS A 28 19.59 -3.90 0.20
C LYS A 28 18.31 -3.19 -0.27
N THR A 29 18.28 -2.78 -1.53
CA THR A 29 17.22 -1.94 -2.12
C THR A 29 15.82 -2.54 -1.97
N LYS A 30 15.69 -3.86 -2.19
CA LYS A 30 14.42 -4.60 -2.15
C LYS A 30 14.25 -5.49 -0.90
N ARG A 31 14.88 -5.14 0.22
CA ARG A 31 14.73 -5.92 1.45
C ARG A 31 13.27 -5.96 1.95
N GLU A 32 12.89 -7.08 2.53
CA GLU A 32 11.63 -7.21 3.26
C GLU A 32 11.66 -6.34 4.51
N ARG A 33 10.56 -5.63 4.76
CA ARG A 33 10.48 -4.65 5.84
C ARG A 33 9.29 -4.95 6.74
N LYS A 34 9.59 -5.33 7.98
CA LYS A 34 8.60 -5.58 9.03
C LYS A 34 7.82 -4.31 9.36
N LEU A 35 6.51 -4.44 9.48
CA LEU A 35 5.61 -3.39 9.94
C LEU A 35 5.36 -3.51 11.44
N LEU A 36 5.38 -2.37 12.11
CA LEU A 36 5.22 -2.26 13.56
C LEU A 36 3.75 -1.95 13.90
N LEU A 37 2.88 -2.96 13.77
CA LEU A 37 1.47 -2.86 14.16
C LEU A 37 1.23 -3.44 15.56
N HIS A 38 0.13 -3.04 16.19
CA HIS A 38 -0.29 -3.66 17.43
C HIS A 38 -0.84 -5.08 17.18
N LYS A 39 -0.70 -5.97 18.18
CA LYS A 39 -1.18 -7.36 18.12
C LYS A 39 -2.66 -7.47 17.72
N LYS A 40 -3.52 -6.59 18.26
CA LYS A 40 -4.96 -6.56 17.92
C LYS A 40 -5.21 -6.20 16.45
N GLU A 41 -4.40 -5.31 15.89
CA GLU A 41 -4.52 -4.88 14.48
C GLU A 41 -4.07 -5.99 13.54
N LEU A 42 -2.96 -6.67 13.87
CA LEU A 42 -2.47 -7.84 13.13
C LEU A 42 -3.53 -8.93 13.05
N GLN A 43 -4.14 -9.30 14.19
CA GLN A 43 -5.22 -10.30 14.22
C GLN A 43 -6.44 -9.88 13.38
N LYS A 44 -6.80 -8.58 13.41
CA LYS A 44 -7.92 -8.06 12.60
C LYS A 44 -7.62 -8.17 11.10
N LEU A 45 -6.39 -7.85 10.68
CA LEU A 45 -5.96 -7.93 9.29
C LEU A 45 -5.85 -9.38 8.82
N GLU A 46 -5.29 -10.26 9.65
CA GLU A 46 -5.17 -11.69 9.36
C GLU A 46 -6.54 -12.33 9.13
N LYS A 47 -7.53 -12.03 9.99
CA LYS A 47 -8.92 -12.48 9.78
C LYS A 47 -9.49 -12.03 8.44
N LYS A 48 -9.31 -10.76 8.07
CA LYS A 48 -9.81 -10.20 6.81
C LYS A 48 -9.06 -10.71 5.57
N LEU A 49 -7.83 -11.17 5.74
CA LEU A 49 -7.03 -11.73 4.65
C LEU A 49 -7.48 -13.16 4.29
N LYS A 50 -8.10 -13.89 5.24
CA LYS A 50 -8.68 -15.22 4.97
C LYS A 50 -9.84 -15.17 3.99
N ASP A 51 -10.54 -14.03 3.90
CA ASP A 51 -11.57 -13.83 2.90
C ASP A 51 -10.96 -13.82 1.49
N ALA A 52 -11.43 -14.71 0.62
CA ALA A 52 -10.88 -14.89 -0.72
C ALA A 52 -10.85 -13.57 -1.51
N GLY A 53 -9.69 -13.27 -2.11
CA GLY A 53 -9.49 -12.12 -2.99
C GLY A 53 -9.14 -10.80 -2.28
N ASN A 54 -9.06 -10.78 -0.95
CA ASN A 54 -8.54 -9.63 -0.22
C ASN A 54 -7.00 -9.62 -0.21
N THR A 55 -6.41 -8.43 -0.30
CA THR A 55 -4.95 -8.23 -0.28
C THR A 55 -4.63 -6.94 0.45
N ILE A 56 -3.53 -6.93 1.20
CA ILE A 56 -3.06 -5.73 1.91
C ILE A 56 -2.05 -5.01 1.03
N ILE A 57 -2.32 -3.73 0.75
CA ILE A 57 -1.50 -2.89 -0.12
C ILE A 57 -1.03 -1.63 0.62
N PRO A 58 0.24 -1.21 0.46
CA PRO A 58 0.68 0.09 0.90
C PRO A 58 0.12 1.17 -0.03
N LEU A 59 -0.41 2.26 0.55
CA LEU A 59 -0.97 3.39 -0.18
C LEU A 59 -0.01 4.58 -0.23
N LYS A 60 0.53 4.96 0.94
CA LYS A 60 1.37 6.15 1.07
C LYS A 60 2.42 5.94 2.15
N LEU A 61 3.66 6.32 1.86
CA LEU A 61 4.70 6.52 2.86
C LEU A 61 4.74 8.01 3.22
N TYR A 62 4.75 8.31 4.53
CA TYR A 62 4.80 9.68 5.02
C TYR A 62 5.69 9.77 6.26
N ILE A 63 6.29 10.92 6.48
CA ILE A 63 6.99 11.23 7.73
C ILE A 63 5.98 11.87 8.67
N ASN A 64 5.87 11.36 9.89
CA ASN A 64 5.01 11.98 10.90
C ASN A 64 5.72 13.16 11.58
N ASP A 65 5.00 13.91 12.40
CA ASP A 65 5.55 15.09 13.12
C ASP A 65 6.73 14.75 14.04
N LYS A 66 6.87 13.47 14.41
CA LYS A 66 8.00 12.94 15.20
C LYS A 66 9.20 12.50 14.35
N GLY A 67 9.22 12.82 13.05
CA GLY A 67 10.31 12.47 12.13
C GLY A 67 10.38 10.99 11.73
N LYS A 68 9.36 10.18 12.04
CA LYS A 68 9.35 8.73 11.75
C LYS A 68 8.63 8.45 10.44
N ALA A 69 9.21 7.60 9.61
CA ALA A 69 8.55 7.07 8.44
C ALA A 69 7.43 6.11 8.84
N LYS A 70 6.20 6.42 8.40
CA LYS A 70 5.01 5.60 8.54
C LYS A 70 4.48 5.22 7.17
N VAL A 71 3.87 4.04 7.10
CA VAL A 71 3.21 3.57 5.89
C VAL A 71 1.72 3.42 6.17
N LEU A 72 0.92 4.10 5.36
CA LEU A 72 -0.51 3.87 5.30
C LEU A 72 -0.77 2.61 4.48
N ILE A 73 -1.44 1.63 5.07
CA ILE A 73 -1.85 0.39 4.41
C ILE A 73 -3.37 0.32 4.29
N ALA A 74 -3.86 -0.35 3.26
CA ALA A 74 -5.28 -0.60 3.07
C ALA A 74 -5.52 -2.06 2.65
N LEU A 75 -6.73 -2.53 2.95
CA LEU A 75 -7.24 -3.78 2.43
C LEU A 75 -7.98 -3.50 1.13
N GLY A 76 -7.54 -4.11 0.04
CA GLY A 76 -8.18 -4.03 -1.26
C GLY A 76 -8.60 -5.40 -1.76
N ARG A 77 -9.67 -5.44 -2.54
CA ARG A 77 -10.05 -6.63 -3.32
C ARG A 77 -9.64 -6.41 -4.77
N GLY A 78 -8.97 -7.39 -5.36
CA GLY A 78 -8.64 -7.36 -6.78
C GLY A 78 -9.93 -7.30 -7.63
N LYS A 79 -9.99 -6.40 -8.60
CA LYS A 79 -11.10 -6.37 -9.57
C LYS A 79 -10.97 -7.58 -10.50
N LYS A 80 -12.08 -8.29 -10.76
CA LYS A 80 -12.11 -9.36 -11.76
C LYS A 80 -11.92 -8.75 -13.16
N LEU A 81 -11.08 -9.37 -13.99
CA LEU A 81 -10.69 -8.86 -15.31
C LEU A 81 -11.86 -8.67 -16.29
N PHE A 82 -12.97 -9.37 -16.06
CA PHE A 82 -14.12 -9.43 -16.98
C PHE A 82 -15.00 -8.17 -16.95
N ASP A 83 -15.05 -7.44 -15.82
CA ASP A 83 -15.99 -6.33 -15.65
C ASP A 83 -15.26 -4.99 -15.41
N LYS A 84 -14.69 -4.45 -16.49
CA LYS A 84 -14.00 -3.15 -16.47
C LYS A 84 -14.82 -2.02 -17.05
N ARG A 85 -15.85 -2.30 -17.85
CA ARG A 85 -16.55 -1.30 -18.68
C ARG A 85 -17.24 -0.23 -17.84
N GLU A 86 -18.03 -0.65 -16.86
CA GLU A 86 -18.78 0.27 -16.00
C GLU A 86 -17.82 1.14 -15.17
N SER A 87 -16.81 0.53 -14.54
CA SER A 87 -15.87 1.28 -13.70
C SER A 87 -14.91 2.20 -14.46
N ILE A 88 -14.65 1.93 -15.75
CA ILE A 88 -13.90 2.85 -16.62
C ILE A 88 -14.77 4.06 -16.92
N LYS A 89 -16.04 3.84 -17.30
CA LYS A 89 -17.01 4.90 -17.59
C LYS A 89 -17.19 5.84 -16.39
N ASP A 90 -17.38 5.29 -15.20
CA ASP A 90 -17.56 6.10 -13.98
C ASP A 90 -16.31 6.91 -13.63
N ARG A 91 -15.11 6.34 -13.82
CA ARG A 91 -13.86 7.04 -13.57
C ARG A 91 -13.66 8.19 -14.55
N GLU A 92 -13.96 7.98 -15.83
CA GLU A 92 -13.88 9.04 -16.84
C GLU A 92 -14.90 10.14 -16.57
N ASN A 93 -16.14 9.80 -16.26
CA ASN A 93 -17.17 10.77 -15.90
C ASN A 93 -16.75 11.62 -14.69
N LYS A 94 -16.25 10.98 -13.63
CA LYS A 94 -15.81 11.70 -12.42
C LYS A 94 -14.64 12.64 -12.71
N ARG A 95 -13.66 12.17 -13.49
CA ARG A 95 -12.50 12.98 -13.90
C ARG A 95 -12.89 14.14 -14.82
N ASN A 96 -13.91 13.98 -15.65
CA ASN A 96 -14.46 15.05 -16.50
C ASN A 96 -15.21 16.09 -15.67
N LEU A 97 -16.04 15.66 -14.71
CA LEU A 97 -16.72 16.57 -13.77
C LEU A 97 -15.71 17.38 -12.95
N ASP A 98 -14.69 16.74 -12.39
CA ASP A 98 -13.62 17.41 -11.62
C ASP A 98 -12.87 18.46 -12.47
N ARG A 99 -12.72 18.25 -13.78
CA ARG A 99 -12.11 19.22 -14.70
C ARG A 99 -13.00 20.41 -15.01
N ILE A 100 -14.32 20.20 -15.15
CA ILE A 100 -15.29 21.26 -15.40
C ILE A 100 -15.39 22.17 -14.17
N LEU A 101 -15.51 21.59 -12.98
CA LEU A 101 -15.57 22.30 -11.70
C LEU A 101 -14.31 23.13 -11.40
N LYS A 102 -13.14 22.76 -11.93
CA LYS A 102 -11.89 23.51 -11.74
C LYS A 102 -11.70 24.66 -12.74
N LYS A 103 -12.51 24.72 -13.80
CA LYS A 103 -12.44 25.74 -14.86
C LYS A 103 -13.52 26.82 -14.75
N SER A 104 -14.48 26.65 -13.84
CA SER A 104 -15.43 27.70 -13.40
C SER A 104 -14.91 28.33 -12.12
#